data_AF-A0A5K3F9Y2-F1
#
_entry.id   AF-A0A5K3F9Y2-F1
#
_cell.length_a   1.000
_cell.length_b   1.000
_cell.length_c   1.000
_cell.angle_alpha   90.00
_cell.angle_beta   90.00
_cell.angle_gamma   90.00
#
_symmetry.space_group_name_H-M   'P 1'
#
loop_
_entity.id
_entity.type
_entity.pdbx_description
1 polymer ?
#
loop_
_entity_poly.entity_id
_entity_poly.type
_entity_poly.pdbx_seq_one_letter_code
_entity_poly.pdbx_strand_id
1 'polypeptide(L)'
;MIVKQVYCRSWAKVVTSRYFSKCTSTPVLPKGSFLHRINEHFTPIAEADPEFDIAALARSVERRGLTEVFPSEYLERLDKQARDIRAYEKELQHIEARRLRLHDEYQEASSSGNAALQDQLRAASKLIKKEKNKLKELHRTLAFNVMEDLLKLPNRLREAECSLPPETLFSQTSTPTSLQDAIRATDLDTSIVNKDCGTYYTGKLADFRHEMSRLLAVISGEVEKAMGTPALRCSLSDFVRLPVAEACAWTPSLDEVIQIQHTKDDVIIPKPGDQPLINPYTRLCLVGSASLAAFAGSFFNGCLNKEARLPLRFLTVGNIYNYGPPSRQMSYPFKQTLQISFFGLDSDEYSSAATCDNLVTVIGKFWSRAQPHWNLRLHTVSVGELRKCEMSRWRLALAEPGKPEVEVSSCELALSNNNQFYFL
;
A
#
# COMPACT_ATOMS: atom_id res chain seq x y z
N MET A 1 33.26 -4.41 2.06
CA MET A 1 32.63 -4.54 3.40
C MET A 1 31.44 -5.47 3.24
N ILE A 2 31.58 -6.74 3.64
CA ILE A 2 30.50 -7.73 3.54
C ILE A 2 29.51 -7.42 4.65
N VAL A 3 28.44 -6.70 4.33
CA VAL A 3 27.33 -6.48 5.25
C VAL A 3 26.56 -7.80 5.35
N LYS A 4 26.97 -8.64 6.31
CA LYS A 4 26.10 -9.68 6.83
C LYS A 4 24.84 -8.97 7.36
N GLN A 5 23.72 -9.25 6.70
CA GLN A 5 22.36 -8.86 7.07
C GLN A 5 22.13 -9.07 8.58
N VAL A 6 22.29 -8.01 9.37
CA VAL A 6 21.72 -7.94 10.70
C VAL A 6 20.24 -7.64 10.47
N TYR A 7 19.46 -8.71 10.34
CA TYR A 7 18.01 -8.63 10.56
C TYR A 7 17.80 -7.92 11.91
N CYS A 8 17.24 -6.71 11.91
CA CYS A 8 16.68 -6.11 13.11
C CYS A 8 15.41 -6.92 13.46
N ARG A 9 15.64 -8.08 14.06
CA ARG A 9 14.68 -9.20 14.17
C ARG A 9 13.74 -9.08 15.37
N SER A 10 13.91 -8.08 16.25
CA SER A 10 13.37 -8.15 17.61
C SER A 10 12.14 -7.29 17.89
N TRP A 11 11.99 -6.09 17.32
CA TRP A 11 10.87 -5.20 17.72
C TRP A 11 9.66 -5.23 16.79
N ALA A 12 9.87 -5.05 15.47
CA ALA A 12 8.77 -5.11 14.49
C ALA A 12 8.04 -6.46 14.55
N LYS A 13 8.77 -7.57 14.73
CA LYS A 13 8.22 -8.93 14.82
C LYS A 13 7.35 -9.16 16.06
N VAL A 14 7.70 -8.53 17.19
CA VAL A 14 6.97 -8.69 18.46
C VAL A 14 5.66 -7.90 18.44
N VAL A 15 5.69 -6.69 17.88
CA VAL A 15 4.47 -5.88 17.69
C VAL A 15 3.56 -6.53 16.65
N THR A 16 4.09 -6.90 15.48
CA THR A 16 3.28 -7.52 14.43
C THR A 16 2.74 -8.89 14.82
N SER A 17 3.50 -9.76 15.50
CA SER A 17 2.98 -11.08 15.91
C SER A 17 1.82 -11.02 16.91
N ARG A 18 1.72 -9.94 17.69
CA ARG A 18 0.63 -9.75 18.65
C ARG A 18 -0.70 -9.44 17.96
N TYR A 19 -0.65 -8.68 16.87
CA TYR A 19 -1.84 -8.21 16.16
C TYR A 19 -2.12 -8.98 14.86
N PHE A 20 -1.10 -9.63 14.30
CA PHE A 20 -1.17 -10.35 13.03
C PHE A 20 -0.66 -11.78 13.19
N SER A 21 -1.44 -12.72 12.70
CA SER A 21 -1.02 -14.11 12.54
C SER A 21 -0.50 -14.29 11.12
N LYS A 22 0.48 -15.18 10.93
CA LYS A 22 0.85 -15.59 9.58
C LYS A 22 -0.34 -16.29 8.96
N CYS A 23 -0.84 -15.78 7.83
CA CYS A 23 -1.75 -16.57 7.03
C CYS A 23 -0.96 -17.82 6.55
N THR A 24 -1.57 -19.00 6.62
CA THR A 24 -0.95 -20.27 6.17
C THR A 24 -0.83 -20.35 4.65
N SER A 25 -1.42 -19.38 3.93
CA SER A 25 -1.25 -19.17 2.50
C SER A 25 0.10 -18.51 2.21
N THR A 26 0.79 -19.02 1.18
CA THR A 26 1.91 -18.32 0.53
C THR A 26 1.51 -16.87 0.19
N PRO A 27 2.42 -15.89 0.23
CA PRO A 27 2.12 -14.52 -0.17
C PRO A 27 1.47 -14.50 -1.56
N VAL A 28 0.20 -14.11 -1.58
CA VAL A 28 -0.57 -13.98 -2.82
C VAL A 28 -0.50 -12.50 -3.20
N LEU A 29 0.36 -12.19 -4.17
CA LEU A 29 0.13 -10.97 -4.92
C LEU A 29 -1.01 -11.22 -5.89
N PRO A 30 -1.80 -10.19 -6.19
CA PRO A 30 -2.73 -10.23 -7.29
C PRO A 30 -1.95 -10.47 -8.59
N LYS A 31 -2.39 -11.45 -9.38
CA LYS A 31 -1.79 -11.72 -10.67
C LYS A 31 -2.23 -10.64 -11.68
N GLY A 32 -1.28 -9.92 -12.27
CA GLY A 32 -1.54 -8.73 -13.10
C GLY A 32 -0.68 -7.50 -12.75
N SER A 33 0.08 -7.62 -11.67
CA SER A 33 1.19 -6.74 -11.33
C SER A 33 2.20 -6.65 -12.51
N PHE A 34 2.86 -5.50 -12.69
CA PHE A 34 4.01 -5.30 -13.57
C PHE A 34 5.09 -6.37 -13.39
N LEU A 35 5.17 -7.05 -12.24
CA LEU A 35 6.09 -8.16 -11.99
C LEU A 35 5.76 -9.41 -12.78
N HIS A 36 4.51 -9.57 -13.22
CA HIS A 36 4.10 -10.66 -14.10
C HIS A 36 4.57 -10.45 -15.54
N ARG A 37 4.83 -9.20 -15.96
CA ARG A 37 5.49 -8.91 -17.25
C ARG A 37 6.97 -9.31 -17.25
N ILE A 38 7.55 -9.54 -16.07
CA ILE A 38 8.96 -9.90 -15.92
C ILE A 38 9.15 -11.42 -16.06
N ASN A 39 8.22 -12.25 -15.55
CA ASN A 39 8.34 -13.71 -15.70
C ASN A 39 7.10 -14.53 -15.25
N GLU A 40 6.62 -15.47 -16.08
CA GLU A 40 5.53 -16.42 -15.78
C GLU A 40 5.90 -17.53 -14.77
N HIS A 41 7.19 -17.80 -14.57
CA HIS A 41 7.68 -18.89 -13.70
C HIS A 41 7.55 -18.61 -12.20
N PHE A 42 7.32 -17.35 -11.81
CA PHE A 42 7.27 -16.95 -10.40
C PHE A 42 5.87 -16.55 -9.92
N THR A 43 4.86 -16.72 -10.76
CA THR A 43 3.52 -16.18 -10.61
C THR A 43 2.68 -16.97 -9.58
N PRO A 44 2.45 -16.47 -8.34
CA PRO A 44 1.65 -17.15 -7.31
C PRO A 44 0.19 -17.22 -7.75
N ILE A 45 -0.54 -18.27 -7.35
CA ILE A 45 -1.97 -18.42 -7.64
C ILE A 45 -2.75 -17.32 -6.88
N ALA A 46 -3.24 -16.32 -7.59
CA ALA A 46 -4.14 -15.32 -7.04
C ALA A 46 -5.58 -15.62 -7.43
N GLU A 47 -6.46 -15.52 -6.45
CA GLU A 47 -7.90 -15.47 -6.64
C GLU A 47 -8.30 -14.00 -6.50
N ALA A 48 -9.05 -13.48 -7.47
CA ALA A 48 -9.60 -12.14 -7.39
C ALA A 48 -10.68 -12.09 -6.32
N ASP A 49 -10.62 -11.08 -5.45
CA ASP A 49 -11.74 -10.73 -4.59
C ASP A 49 -12.79 -10.01 -5.46
N PRO A 50 -14.01 -10.54 -5.65
CA PRO A 50 -14.89 -10.17 -6.76
C PRO A 50 -15.79 -8.93 -6.53
N GLU A 51 -15.61 -8.16 -5.45
CA GLU A 51 -16.45 -7.00 -5.14
C GLU A 51 -15.81 -5.67 -5.57
N PHE A 52 -15.90 -5.38 -6.88
CA PHE A 52 -15.50 -4.08 -7.45
C PHE A 52 -16.71 -3.21 -7.78
N ASP A 53 -16.71 -1.97 -7.29
CA ASP A 53 -17.66 -0.93 -7.69
C ASP A 53 -17.13 -0.20 -8.93
N ILE A 54 -17.56 -0.67 -10.09
CA ILE A 54 -17.11 -0.13 -11.39
C ILE A 54 -17.66 1.27 -11.62
N ALA A 55 -18.84 1.60 -11.07
CA ALA A 55 -19.38 2.94 -11.18
C ALA A 55 -18.50 3.94 -10.41
N ALA A 56 -18.03 3.58 -9.21
CA ALA A 56 -17.09 4.39 -8.45
C ALA A 56 -15.72 4.55 -9.15
N LEU A 57 -15.22 3.48 -9.79
CA LEU A 57 -13.98 3.54 -10.58
C LEU A 57 -14.12 4.41 -11.83
N ALA A 58 -15.24 4.31 -12.55
CA ALA A 58 -15.53 5.13 -13.72
C ALA A 58 -15.54 6.63 -13.36
N ARG A 59 -16.22 6.99 -12.27
CA ARG A 59 -16.21 8.36 -11.72
C ARG A 59 -14.78 8.82 -11.37
N SER A 60 -13.97 7.94 -10.79
CA SER A 60 -12.57 8.25 -10.45
C SER A 60 -11.72 8.51 -11.68
N VAL A 61 -11.82 7.65 -12.71
CA VAL A 61 -11.12 7.83 -14.00
C VAL A 61 -11.49 9.15 -14.65
N GLU A 62 -12.79 9.46 -14.72
CA GLU A 62 -13.29 10.71 -15.30
C GLU A 62 -12.76 11.94 -14.56
N ARG A 63 -12.94 11.99 -13.23
CA ARG A 63 -12.53 13.16 -12.43
C ARG A 63 -11.01 13.36 -12.35
N ARG A 64 -10.22 12.30 -12.58
CA ARG A 64 -8.75 12.38 -12.70
C ARG A 64 -8.27 12.74 -14.10
N GLY A 65 -9.16 12.88 -15.08
CA GLY A 65 -8.80 13.18 -16.46
C GLY A 65 -8.10 12.01 -17.18
N LEU A 66 -8.43 10.77 -16.80
CA LEU A 66 -7.78 9.56 -17.32
C LEU A 66 -8.61 8.83 -18.39
N THR A 67 -9.65 9.47 -18.94
CA THR A 67 -10.57 8.87 -19.92
C THR A 67 -9.91 8.47 -21.24
N GLU A 68 -8.85 9.19 -21.66
CA GLU A 68 -8.05 8.80 -22.83
C GLU A 68 -7.25 7.51 -22.59
N VAL A 69 -6.81 7.28 -21.35
CA VAL A 69 -6.04 6.09 -20.96
C VAL A 69 -6.96 4.90 -20.67
N PHE A 70 -8.12 5.17 -20.07
CA PHE A 70 -9.13 4.19 -19.68
C PHE A 70 -10.51 4.60 -20.21
N PRO A 71 -10.79 4.31 -21.49
CA PRO A 71 -12.07 4.68 -22.11
C PRO A 71 -13.24 3.85 -21.58
N SER A 72 -14.47 4.25 -21.87
CA SER A 72 -15.69 3.57 -21.40
C SER A 72 -15.72 2.09 -21.78
N GLU A 73 -15.28 1.73 -22.99
CA GLU A 73 -15.24 0.35 -23.47
C GLU A 73 -14.28 -0.52 -22.65
N TYR A 74 -13.22 0.07 -22.09
CA TYR A 74 -12.31 -0.62 -21.19
C TYR A 74 -13.02 -1.03 -19.89
N LEU A 75 -13.79 -0.10 -19.31
CA LEU A 75 -14.54 -0.31 -18.06
C LEU A 75 -15.74 -1.26 -18.26
N GLU A 76 -16.45 -1.16 -19.39
CA GLU A 76 -17.54 -2.08 -19.75
C GLU A 76 -17.04 -3.52 -19.94
N ARG A 77 -15.87 -3.68 -20.57
CA ARG A 77 -15.22 -5.00 -20.69
C ARG A 77 -14.89 -5.57 -19.33
N LEU A 78 -14.31 -4.78 -18.43
CA LEU A 78 -14.02 -5.18 -17.05
C LEU A 78 -15.28 -5.61 -16.29
N ASP A 79 -16.37 -4.86 -16.43
CA ASP A 79 -17.66 -5.19 -15.80
C ASP A 79 -18.25 -6.51 -16.29
N LYS A 80 -18.18 -6.73 -17.60
CA LYS A 80 -18.58 -8.01 -18.18
C LYS A 80 -17.71 -9.16 -17.64
N GLN A 81 -16.40 -9.00 -17.65
CA GLN A 81 -15.48 -10.05 -17.17
C GLN A 81 -15.66 -10.32 -15.66
N ALA A 82 -15.93 -9.30 -14.84
CA ALA A 82 -16.23 -9.46 -13.42
C ALA A 82 -17.55 -10.24 -13.20
N ARG A 83 -18.57 -10.01 -14.03
CA ARG A 83 -19.81 -10.83 -14.02
C ARG A 83 -19.53 -12.28 -14.41
N ASP A 84 -18.70 -12.50 -15.42
CA ASP A 84 -18.33 -13.84 -15.89
C ASP A 84 -17.54 -14.63 -14.82
N ILE A 85 -16.65 -13.97 -14.05
CA ILE A 85 -15.98 -14.57 -12.89
C ILE A 85 -17.00 -15.07 -11.86
N ARG A 86 -17.96 -14.22 -11.47
CA ARG A 86 -19.02 -14.59 -10.52
C ARG A 86 -19.90 -15.72 -11.06
N ALA A 87 -20.10 -15.81 -12.37
CA ALA A 87 -20.81 -16.92 -12.99
C ALA A 87 -20.02 -18.24 -12.85
N TYR A 88 -18.71 -18.21 -13.12
CA TYR A 88 -17.85 -19.38 -12.93
C TYR A 88 -17.76 -19.83 -11.46
N GLU A 89 -17.73 -18.91 -10.50
CA GLU A 89 -17.77 -19.25 -9.07
C GLU A 89 -19.04 -20.03 -8.71
N LYS A 90 -20.21 -19.57 -9.21
CA LYS A 90 -21.49 -20.25 -9.02
C LYS A 90 -21.52 -21.63 -9.68
N GLU A 91 -20.98 -21.76 -10.90
CA GLU A 91 -20.87 -23.06 -11.57
C GLU A 91 -19.94 -24.02 -10.81
N LEU A 92 -18.81 -23.53 -10.31
CA LEU A 92 -17.88 -24.31 -9.50
C LEU A 92 -18.54 -24.81 -8.20
N GLN A 93 -19.34 -23.97 -7.55
CA GLN A 93 -20.15 -24.37 -6.38
C GLN A 93 -21.17 -25.45 -6.76
N HIS A 94 -21.85 -25.31 -7.90
CA HIS A 94 -22.80 -26.31 -8.39
C HIS A 94 -22.14 -27.66 -8.68
N ILE A 95 -21.00 -27.65 -9.36
CA ILE A 95 -20.21 -28.86 -9.64
C ILE A 95 -19.70 -29.50 -8.35
N GLU A 96 -19.29 -28.71 -7.36
CA GLU A 96 -18.86 -29.24 -6.07
C GLU A 96 -20.02 -29.91 -5.32
N ALA A 97 -21.21 -29.30 -5.30
CA ALA A 97 -22.40 -29.90 -4.73
C ALA A 97 -22.79 -31.20 -5.45
N ARG A 98 -22.64 -31.26 -6.78
CA ARG A 98 -22.86 -32.48 -7.56
C ARG A 98 -21.82 -33.56 -7.25
N ARG A 99 -20.55 -33.18 -7.06
CA ARG A 99 -19.47 -34.09 -6.64
C ARG A 99 -19.76 -34.73 -5.29
N LEU A 100 -20.26 -33.94 -4.32
CA LEU A 100 -20.63 -34.43 -2.99
C LEU A 100 -21.79 -35.41 -3.07
N ARG A 101 -22.86 -35.10 -3.82
CA ARG A 101 -23.99 -36.04 -4.03
C ARG A 101 -23.54 -37.36 -4.66
N LEU A 102 -22.70 -37.33 -5.70
CA LEU A 102 -22.15 -38.57 -6.28
C LEU A 102 -21.30 -39.37 -5.28
N HIS A 103 -20.64 -38.69 -4.34
CA HIS A 103 -19.88 -39.35 -3.29
C HIS A 103 -20.82 -40.09 -2.33
N ASP A 104 -21.90 -39.44 -1.89
CA ASP A 104 -22.89 -40.02 -0.99
C ASP A 104 -23.60 -41.22 -1.65
N GLU A 105 -24.07 -41.06 -2.90
CA GLU A 105 -24.66 -42.14 -3.70
C GLU A 105 -23.69 -43.33 -3.88
N TYR A 106 -22.39 -43.05 -4.02
CA TYR A 106 -21.37 -44.10 -4.13
C TYR A 106 -21.19 -44.86 -2.80
N GLN A 107 -21.24 -44.18 -1.66
CA GLN A 107 -21.17 -44.83 -0.34
C GLN A 107 -22.39 -45.73 -0.09
N GLU A 108 -23.58 -45.28 -0.50
CA GLU A 108 -24.82 -46.07 -0.43
C GLU A 108 -24.76 -47.30 -1.35
N ALA A 109 -24.30 -47.12 -2.59
CA ALA A 109 -24.10 -48.22 -3.55
C ALA A 109 -23.03 -49.22 -3.08
N SER A 110 -22.02 -48.76 -2.35
CA SER A 110 -21.01 -49.59 -1.70
C SER A 110 -21.61 -50.42 -0.57
N SER A 111 -22.42 -49.80 0.27
CA SER A 111 -23.07 -50.44 1.42
C SER A 111 -24.12 -51.48 1.00
N SER A 112 -24.77 -51.26 -0.14
CA SER A 112 -25.77 -52.17 -0.74
C SER A 112 -25.20 -53.22 -1.69
N GLY A 113 -23.88 -53.24 -1.94
CA GLY A 113 -23.22 -54.24 -2.79
C GLY A 113 -23.52 -54.13 -4.29
N ASN A 114 -24.03 -52.99 -4.77
CA ASN A 114 -24.42 -52.81 -6.17
C ASN A 114 -23.23 -52.40 -7.05
N ALA A 115 -22.49 -53.38 -7.56
CA ALA A 115 -21.29 -53.16 -8.37
C ALA A 115 -21.54 -52.39 -9.68
N ALA A 116 -22.67 -52.64 -10.36
CA ALA A 116 -23.00 -51.95 -11.61
C ALA A 116 -23.25 -50.45 -11.40
N LEU A 117 -23.93 -50.08 -10.31
CA LEU A 117 -24.16 -48.69 -9.93
C LEU A 117 -22.85 -48.00 -9.52
N GLN A 118 -21.96 -48.70 -8.80
CA GLN A 118 -20.64 -48.15 -8.43
C GLN A 118 -19.78 -47.78 -9.64
N ASP A 119 -19.76 -48.60 -10.69
CA ASP A 119 -18.99 -48.30 -11.90
C ASP A 119 -19.57 -47.12 -12.69
N GLN A 120 -20.90 -46.98 -12.74
CA GLN A 120 -21.57 -45.81 -13.31
C GLN A 120 -21.21 -44.53 -12.54
N LEU A 121 -21.26 -44.56 -11.21
CA LEU A 121 -20.93 -43.42 -10.35
C LEU A 121 -19.43 -43.04 -10.45
N ARG A 122 -18.53 -44.00 -10.60
CA ARG A 122 -17.10 -43.75 -10.88
C ARG A 122 -16.90 -43.05 -12.22
N ALA A 123 -17.61 -43.47 -13.27
CA ALA A 123 -17.54 -42.81 -14.58
C ALA A 123 -18.07 -41.37 -14.51
N ALA A 124 -19.20 -41.15 -13.84
CA ALA A 124 -19.76 -39.82 -13.61
C ALA A 124 -18.82 -38.92 -12.79
N SER A 125 -18.16 -39.47 -11.75
CA SER A 125 -17.17 -38.74 -10.94
C SER A 125 -15.95 -38.30 -11.76
N LYS A 126 -15.47 -39.15 -12.69
CA LYS A 126 -14.38 -38.78 -13.63
C LYS A 126 -14.80 -37.63 -14.55
N LEU A 127 -16.03 -37.63 -15.05
CA LEU A 127 -16.57 -36.54 -15.87
C LEU A 127 -16.66 -35.23 -15.08
N ILE A 128 -17.24 -35.27 -13.88
CA ILE A 128 -17.32 -34.12 -12.97
C ILE A 128 -15.92 -33.57 -12.65
N LYS A 129 -14.94 -34.44 -12.39
CA LYS A 129 -13.56 -34.01 -12.13
C LYS A 129 -12.96 -33.28 -13.33
N LYS A 130 -13.19 -33.78 -14.56
CA LYS A 130 -12.71 -33.14 -15.80
C LYS A 130 -13.37 -31.78 -16.01
N GLU A 131 -14.68 -31.70 -15.80
CA GLU A 131 -15.45 -30.45 -15.93
C GLU A 131 -15.01 -29.41 -14.89
N LYS A 132 -14.88 -29.81 -13.62
CA LYS A 132 -14.36 -28.97 -12.53
C LYS A 132 -12.98 -28.40 -12.87
N ASN A 133 -12.07 -29.23 -13.39
CA ASN A 133 -10.72 -28.78 -13.75
C ASN A 133 -10.75 -27.78 -14.90
N LYS A 134 -11.60 -27.99 -15.91
CA LYS A 134 -11.77 -27.04 -17.02
C LYS A 134 -12.31 -25.70 -16.53
N LEU A 135 -13.35 -25.71 -15.69
CA LEU A 135 -13.90 -24.48 -15.13
C LEU A 135 -12.90 -23.74 -14.24
N LYS A 136 -12.13 -24.46 -13.42
CA LYS A 136 -11.07 -23.86 -12.61
C LYS A 136 -10.03 -23.13 -13.45
N GLU A 137 -9.64 -23.70 -14.59
CA GLU A 137 -8.66 -23.08 -15.47
C GLU A 137 -9.21 -21.83 -16.16
N LEU A 138 -10.46 -21.89 -16.65
CA LEU A 138 -11.15 -20.75 -17.24
C LEU A 138 -11.34 -19.61 -16.23
N HIS A 139 -11.86 -19.94 -15.04
CA HIS A 139 -12.01 -19.01 -13.93
C HIS A 139 -10.67 -18.35 -13.59
N ARG A 140 -9.61 -19.13 -13.41
CA ARG A 140 -8.28 -18.62 -13.07
C ARG A 140 -7.71 -17.69 -14.15
N THR A 141 -7.88 -18.05 -15.42
CA THR A 141 -7.42 -17.24 -16.56
C THR A 141 -8.18 -15.92 -16.64
N LEU A 142 -9.49 -15.95 -16.42
CA LEU A 142 -10.31 -14.75 -16.46
C LEU A 142 -10.06 -13.84 -15.25
N ALA A 143 -10.02 -14.40 -14.05
CA ALA A 143 -9.70 -13.69 -12.82
C ALA A 143 -8.33 -12.99 -12.91
N PHE A 144 -7.35 -13.66 -13.54
CA PHE A 144 -6.05 -13.08 -13.87
C PHE A 144 -6.18 -11.84 -14.76
N ASN A 145 -6.86 -11.95 -15.89
CA ASN A 145 -6.96 -10.85 -16.86
C ASN A 145 -7.65 -9.63 -16.24
N VAL A 146 -8.72 -9.86 -15.47
CA VAL A 146 -9.44 -8.79 -14.76
C VAL A 146 -8.53 -8.10 -13.77
N MET A 147 -7.77 -8.86 -12.99
CA MET A 147 -6.88 -8.32 -11.97
C MET A 147 -5.72 -7.51 -12.57
N GLU A 148 -5.16 -7.92 -13.72
CA GLU A 148 -4.18 -7.11 -14.46
C GLU A 148 -4.75 -5.75 -14.88
N ASP A 149 -5.96 -5.74 -15.39
CA ASP A 149 -6.60 -4.52 -15.84
C ASP A 149 -7.03 -3.62 -14.67
N LEU A 150 -7.40 -4.20 -13.53
CA LEU A 150 -7.76 -3.46 -12.32
C LEU A 150 -6.55 -2.81 -11.64
N LEU A 151 -5.39 -3.47 -11.60
CA LEU A 151 -4.17 -2.89 -10.99
C LEU A 151 -3.66 -1.64 -11.71
N LYS A 152 -4.12 -1.40 -12.95
CA LYS A 152 -3.79 -0.19 -13.71
C LYS A 152 -4.66 1.00 -13.30
N LEU A 153 -5.87 0.74 -12.81
CA LEU A 153 -6.86 1.77 -12.46
C LEU A 153 -6.49 2.49 -11.15
N PRO A 154 -6.84 3.78 -11.03
CA PRO A 154 -6.72 4.49 -9.76
C PRO A 154 -7.77 3.97 -8.76
N ASN A 155 -7.51 4.18 -7.47
CA ASN A 155 -8.48 3.96 -6.40
C ASN A 155 -9.72 4.84 -6.61
N ARG A 156 -10.84 4.43 -6.01
CA ARG A 156 -12.05 5.26 -6.01
C ARG A 156 -11.79 6.59 -5.30
N LEU A 157 -12.62 7.59 -5.58
CA LEU A 157 -12.59 8.85 -4.84
C LEU A 157 -13.50 8.73 -3.62
N ARG A 158 -13.17 9.43 -2.53
CA ARG A 158 -14.06 9.56 -1.37
C ARG A 158 -15.39 10.17 -1.83
N GLU A 159 -16.51 9.51 -1.53
CA GLU A 159 -17.83 9.93 -2.03
C GLU A 159 -18.40 11.16 -1.30
N ALA A 160 -18.14 11.24 0.01
CA ALA A 160 -18.56 12.38 0.82
C ALA A 160 -17.38 13.34 1.01
N GLU A 161 -17.50 14.55 0.45
CA GLU A 161 -16.86 15.74 1.01
C GLU A 161 -17.48 15.98 2.38
N CYS A 162 -17.12 15.18 3.40
CA CYS A 162 -17.38 15.59 4.77
C CYS A 162 -16.78 16.98 4.94
N SER A 163 -17.46 17.82 5.72
CA SER A 163 -17.16 19.21 6.07
C SER A 163 -15.77 19.40 6.66
N LEU A 164 -14.74 19.15 5.86
CA LEU A 164 -13.37 19.49 6.12
C LEU A 164 -13.27 21.00 5.98
N PRO A 165 -12.45 21.64 6.81
CA PRO A 165 -12.41 23.06 6.79
C PRO A 165 -11.93 23.50 5.39
N PRO A 166 -12.68 24.37 4.69
CA PRO A 166 -12.17 25.02 3.50
C PRO A 166 -10.82 25.65 3.84
N GLU A 167 -9.93 25.75 2.83
CA GLU A 167 -8.56 26.25 2.94
C GLU A 167 -8.27 26.95 4.27
N THR A 168 -7.63 26.24 5.20
CA THR A 168 -7.44 26.77 6.56
C THR A 168 -6.08 27.44 6.64
N LEU A 169 -6.10 28.74 6.91
CA LEU A 169 -4.89 29.46 7.27
C LEU A 169 -4.65 29.32 8.78
N PHE A 170 -3.52 28.73 9.15
CA PHE A 170 -3.05 28.73 10.52
C PHE A 170 -2.07 29.88 10.69
N SER A 171 -2.54 31.01 11.19
CA SER A 171 -1.70 32.13 11.65
C SER A 171 -1.95 32.35 13.13
N GLN A 172 -0.94 32.16 13.97
CA GLN A 172 -1.02 32.51 15.39
C GLN A 172 0.08 33.49 15.76
N THR A 173 -0.30 34.55 16.49
CA THR A 173 0.60 35.52 17.11
C THR A 173 1.04 35.09 18.52
N SER A 174 0.70 33.86 18.94
CA SER A 174 0.94 33.35 20.29
C SER A 174 2.41 32.96 20.55
N THR A 175 2.78 32.99 21.82
CA THR A 175 4.08 32.56 22.35
C THR A 175 4.36 31.08 22.06
N PRO A 176 5.58 30.72 21.60
CA PRO A 176 5.92 29.39 21.13
C PRO A 176 5.88 28.33 22.24
N THR A 177 5.38 27.13 21.90
CA THR A 177 5.39 25.99 22.82
C THR A 177 6.74 25.28 22.75
N SER A 178 7.68 25.64 23.64
CA SER A 178 8.84 24.87 24.17
C SER A 178 9.49 23.76 23.30
N LEU A 179 9.52 23.89 21.98
CA LEU A 179 10.51 23.25 21.12
C LEU A 179 11.58 24.33 20.90
N GLN A 180 12.83 24.06 21.30
CA GLN A 180 13.94 25.00 21.19
C GLN A 180 14.09 25.56 19.77
N ASP A 181 14.60 26.80 19.69
CA ASP A 181 14.86 27.66 18.53
C ASP A 181 13.95 27.46 17.31
N ALA A 182 13.03 28.42 17.11
CA ALA A 182 12.18 28.45 15.94
C ALA A 182 13.00 28.39 14.64
N ILE A 183 12.60 27.49 13.74
CA ILE A 183 13.20 27.32 12.42
C ILE A 183 12.58 28.38 11.53
N ARG A 184 13.37 29.35 11.10
CA ARG A 184 12.91 30.38 10.16
C ARG A 184 13.11 29.86 8.74
N ALA A 185 12.34 30.38 7.79
CA ALA A 185 12.56 30.04 6.39
C ALA A 185 13.96 30.42 5.89
N THR A 186 14.57 31.47 6.46
CA THR A 186 15.98 31.81 6.20
C THR A 186 16.97 30.73 6.62
N ASP A 187 16.62 29.89 7.61
CA ASP A 187 17.44 28.76 8.02
C ASP A 187 17.42 27.67 6.94
N LEU A 188 16.32 27.51 6.19
CA LEU A 188 16.23 26.58 5.04
C LEU A 188 17.20 26.97 3.91
N ASP A 189 17.44 28.27 3.71
CA ASP A 189 18.32 28.77 2.65
C ASP A 189 19.82 28.73 3.06
N THR A 190 20.12 28.89 4.34
CA THR A 190 21.50 29.09 4.84
C THR A 190 22.12 27.87 5.49
N SER A 191 21.31 26.89 5.90
CA SER A 191 21.77 25.71 6.65
C SER A 191 21.80 24.43 5.81
N ILE A 192 21.87 24.57 4.49
CA ILE A 192 21.93 23.48 3.52
C ILE A 192 23.22 23.57 2.71
N VAL A 193 24.01 22.49 2.73
CA VAL A 193 25.22 22.36 1.93
C VAL A 193 25.04 21.23 0.92
N ASN A 194 25.11 21.58 -0.37
CA ASN A 194 25.05 20.62 -1.47
C ASN A 194 26.45 20.14 -1.84
N LYS A 195 26.64 18.82 -1.94
CA LYS A 195 27.87 18.14 -2.37
C LYS A 195 27.54 17.09 -3.43
N ASP A 196 28.58 16.61 -4.11
CA ASP A 196 28.48 15.63 -5.21
C ASP A 196 27.76 14.32 -4.81
N CYS A 197 27.80 13.98 -3.52
CA CYS A 197 27.21 12.77 -2.96
C CYS A 197 25.93 12.98 -2.12
N GLY A 198 25.49 14.23 -1.92
CA GLY A 198 24.34 14.48 -1.06
C GLY A 198 24.07 15.95 -0.73
N THR A 199 22.87 16.21 -0.20
CA THR A 199 22.52 17.41 0.53
C THR A 199 22.74 17.17 2.02
N TYR A 200 23.48 18.06 2.67
CA TYR A 200 23.80 18.00 4.10
C TYR A 200 23.15 19.17 4.83
N TYR A 201 22.49 18.87 5.94
CA TYR A 201 22.00 19.89 6.88
C TYR A 201 23.11 20.29 7.84
N THR A 202 23.24 21.59 8.10
CA THR A 202 24.20 22.17 9.04
C THR A 202 23.48 23.05 10.07
N GLY A 203 24.17 23.49 11.12
CA GLY A 203 23.60 24.41 12.13
C GLY A 203 22.26 23.91 12.69
N LYS A 204 21.27 24.82 12.75
CA LYS A 204 19.94 24.54 13.32
C LYS A 204 19.20 23.37 12.67
N LEU A 205 19.37 23.15 11.37
CA LEU A 205 18.72 22.02 10.69
C LEU A 205 19.34 20.68 11.06
N ALA A 206 20.65 20.66 11.36
CA ALA A 206 21.31 19.47 11.89
C ALA A 206 20.84 19.18 13.33
N ASP A 207 20.73 20.21 14.17
CA ASP A 207 20.21 20.07 15.53
C ASP A 207 18.75 19.58 15.54
N PHE A 208 17.91 20.13 14.65
CA PHE A 208 16.52 19.68 14.49
C PHE A 208 16.43 18.20 14.11
N ARG A 209 17.36 17.70 13.27
CA ARG A 209 17.43 16.28 12.91
C ARG A 209 17.65 15.40 14.14
N HIS A 210 18.44 15.86 15.13
CA HIS A 210 18.66 15.15 16.38
C HIS A 210 17.41 15.16 17.29
N GLU A 211 16.58 16.20 17.21
CA GLU A 211 15.34 16.32 17.99
C GLU A 211 14.16 15.51 17.41
N MET A 212 14.30 14.90 16.23
CA MET A 212 13.20 14.16 15.58
C MET A 212 12.62 13.03 16.45
N SER A 213 13.43 12.36 17.27
CA SER A 213 12.94 11.36 18.23
C SER A 213 12.10 11.97 19.35
N ARG A 214 12.43 13.17 19.81
CA ARG A 214 11.63 13.92 20.79
C ARG A 214 10.34 14.43 20.15
N LEU A 215 10.43 14.94 18.93
CA LEU A 215 9.27 15.38 18.14
C LEU A 215 8.28 14.23 17.94
N LEU A 216 8.77 13.02 17.61
CA LEU A 216 7.95 11.81 17.53
C LEU A 216 7.17 11.55 18.83
N ALA A 217 7.82 11.76 19.99
CA ALA A 217 7.17 11.55 21.28
C ALA A 217 6.08 12.60 21.57
N VAL A 218 6.30 13.86 21.19
CA VAL A 218 5.31 14.93 21.34
C VAL A 218 4.12 14.68 20.41
N ILE A 219 4.36 14.40 19.13
CA ILE A 219 3.30 14.10 18.14
C ILE A 219 2.50 12.89 18.59
N SER A 220 3.16 11.84 19.10
CA SER A 220 2.48 10.65 19.65
C SER A 220 1.48 11.01 20.75
N GLY A 221 1.82 11.96 21.64
CA GLY A 221 0.91 12.41 22.69
C GLY A 221 -0.24 13.27 22.17
N GLU A 222 -0.03 14.10 21.16
CA GLU A 222 -1.10 14.89 20.53
C GLU A 222 -2.08 14.00 19.76
N VAL A 223 -1.57 12.99 19.05
CA VAL A 223 -2.40 11.98 18.37
C VAL A 223 -3.21 11.18 19.37
N GLU A 224 -2.61 10.72 20.48
CA GLU A 224 -3.33 9.98 21.51
C GLU A 224 -4.46 10.78 22.15
N LYS A 225 -4.22 12.06 22.47
CA LYS A 225 -5.25 12.96 23.01
C LYS A 225 -6.41 13.16 22.04
N ALA A 226 -6.12 13.28 20.75
CA ALA A 226 -7.14 13.53 19.74
C ALA A 226 -7.92 12.27 19.35
N MET A 227 -7.26 11.12 19.34
CA MET A 227 -7.82 9.85 18.86
C MET A 227 -8.27 8.91 19.98
N GLY A 228 -8.06 9.30 21.24
CA GLY A 228 -8.42 8.54 22.44
C GLY A 228 -7.65 7.24 22.66
N THR A 229 -6.63 6.96 21.84
CA THR A 229 -5.90 5.69 21.84
C THR A 229 -4.44 5.92 21.41
N PRO A 230 -3.47 5.26 22.07
CA PRO A 230 -2.06 5.47 21.80
C PRO A 230 -1.65 4.89 20.45
N ALA A 231 -0.74 5.59 19.77
CA ALA A 231 -0.07 5.07 18.59
C ALA A 231 1.15 4.21 18.99
N LEU A 232 1.27 3.05 18.37
CA LEU A 232 2.38 2.13 18.57
C LEU A 232 3.62 2.65 17.84
N ARG A 233 4.70 2.89 18.58
CA ARG A 233 5.98 3.25 17.98
C ARG A 233 6.62 2.01 17.36
N CYS A 234 7.06 2.14 16.12
CA CYS A 234 7.69 1.06 15.39
C CYS A 234 8.95 1.53 14.66
N SER A 235 9.82 0.57 14.35
CA SER A 235 11.00 0.76 13.51
C SER A 235 10.88 -0.21 12.35
N LEU A 236 10.78 0.33 11.14
CA LEU A 236 10.57 -0.45 9.93
C LEU A 236 11.87 -0.55 9.12
N SER A 237 11.87 -1.38 8.08
CA SER A 237 13.02 -1.51 7.20
C SER A 237 13.02 -0.43 6.12
N ASP A 238 14.20 0.08 5.77
CA ASP A 238 14.38 0.91 4.58
C ASP A 238 14.16 0.10 3.28
N PHE A 239 14.18 -1.23 3.36
CA PHE A 239 14.05 -2.14 2.23
C PHE A 239 12.75 -2.94 2.28
N VAL A 240 12.10 -3.04 1.13
CA VAL A 240 10.94 -3.92 0.93
C VAL A 240 11.14 -4.79 -0.29
N ARG A 241 10.37 -5.88 -0.38
CA ARG A 241 10.33 -6.66 -1.63
C ARG A 241 9.53 -5.87 -2.67
N LEU A 242 9.96 -5.94 -3.93
CA LEU A 242 9.31 -5.25 -5.04
C LEU A 242 7.78 -5.49 -5.13
N PRO A 243 7.25 -6.70 -4.88
CA PRO A 243 5.83 -6.94 -4.67
C PRO A 243 5.10 -5.95 -3.77
N VAL A 244 5.71 -5.60 -2.63
CA VAL A 244 5.12 -4.70 -1.65
C VAL A 244 5.13 -3.28 -2.19
N ALA A 245 6.24 -2.85 -2.79
CA ALA A 245 6.37 -1.51 -3.36
C ALA A 245 5.31 -1.26 -4.44
N GLU A 246 5.02 -2.27 -5.26
CA GLU A 246 3.98 -2.21 -6.26
C GLU A 246 2.57 -2.19 -5.68
N ALA A 247 2.28 -3.08 -4.73
CA ALA A 247 0.95 -3.17 -4.11
C ALA A 247 0.51 -1.86 -3.44
N CYS A 248 1.47 -1.05 -3.00
CA CYS A 248 1.21 0.26 -2.42
C CYS A 248 0.84 1.34 -3.45
N ALA A 249 1.16 1.13 -4.73
CA ALA A 249 0.91 2.05 -5.85
C ALA A 249 1.23 3.54 -5.55
N TRP A 250 2.24 3.76 -4.70
CA TRP A 250 2.61 5.07 -4.16
C TRP A 250 3.48 5.88 -5.13
N THR A 251 4.03 5.21 -6.14
CA THR A 251 4.76 5.81 -7.26
C THR A 251 3.94 5.67 -8.55
N PRO A 252 4.01 6.64 -9.47
CA PRO A 252 3.38 6.56 -10.79
C PRO A 252 3.82 5.33 -11.61
N SER A 253 5.10 4.96 -11.49
CA SER A 253 5.74 3.82 -12.17
C SER A 253 6.72 3.09 -11.24
N LEU A 254 6.83 1.77 -11.41
CA LEU A 254 7.87 0.97 -10.74
C LEU A 254 9.29 1.33 -11.16
N ASP A 255 9.46 1.96 -12.32
CA ASP A 255 10.76 2.47 -12.77
C ASP A 255 11.25 3.64 -11.89
N GLU A 256 10.33 4.28 -11.16
CA GLU A 256 10.63 5.33 -10.18
C GLU A 256 10.86 4.77 -8.76
N VAL A 257 10.93 3.44 -8.60
CA VAL A 257 11.32 2.82 -7.34
C VAL A 257 12.80 2.45 -7.41
N ILE A 258 13.58 2.81 -6.39
CA ILE A 258 15.02 2.53 -6.34
C ILE A 258 15.22 1.03 -6.11
N GLN A 259 15.48 0.30 -7.19
CA GLN A 259 15.62 -1.15 -7.15
C GLN A 259 17.09 -1.56 -6.96
N ILE A 260 17.34 -2.38 -5.95
CA ILE A 260 18.68 -2.91 -5.68
C ILE A 260 19.07 -3.91 -6.77
N GLN A 261 20.35 -3.87 -7.16
CA GLN A 261 20.90 -4.74 -8.20
C GLN A 261 20.75 -6.22 -7.82
N HIS A 262 20.47 -7.05 -8.81
CA HIS A 262 20.24 -8.48 -8.61
C HIS A 262 21.47 -9.17 -8.03
N THR A 263 21.22 -10.03 -7.06
CA THR A 263 22.19 -10.94 -6.45
C THR A 263 22.06 -12.33 -7.05
N LYS A 264 23.02 -13.22 -6.75
CA LYS A 264 22.93 -14.64 -7.17
C LYS A 264 21.68 -15.33 -6.65
N ASP A 265 21.18 -14.90 -5.49
CA ASP A 265 19.98 -15.46 -4.86
C ASP A 265 18.69 -15.07 -5.59
N ASP A 266 18.75 -14.04 -6.45
CA ASP A 266 17.63 -13.61 -7.29
C ASP A 266 17.59 -14.35 -8.63
N VAL A 267 18.63 -15.12 -8.97
CA VAL A 267 18.76 -15.79 -10.27
C VAL A 267 18.42 -17.26 -10.15
N ILE A 268 17.50 -17.71 -11.00
CA ILE A 268 17.10 -19.11 -11.10
C ILE A 268 17.34 -19.57 -12.53
N ILE A 269 18.03 -20.69 -12.67
CA ILE A 269 18.28 -21.36 -13.95
C ILE A 269 17.41 -22.62 -13.95
N PRO A 270 16.28 -22.65 -14.71
CA PRO A 270 15.34 -23.77 -14.64
C PRO A 270 15.97 -25.11 -15.02
N LYS A 271 16.85 -25.12 -16.03
CA LYS A 271 17.64 -26.28 -16.46
C LYS A 271 19.06 -25.87 -16.89
N PRO A 272 20.05 -26.76 -16.77
CA PRO A 272 21.41 -26.49 -17.26
C PRO A 272 21.40 -26.12 -18.75
N GLY A 273 21.86 -24.92 -19.09
CA GLY A 273 21.88 -24.39 -20.46
C GLY A 273 20.73 -23.43 -20.80
N ASP A 274 19.72 -23.29 -19.95
CA ASP A 274 18.65 -22.30 -20.12
C ASP A 274 19.14 -20.88 -19.78
N GLN A 275 18.42 -19.87 -20.29
CA GLN A 275 18.67 -18.49 -19.90
C GLN A 275 18.34 -18.27 -18.42
N PRO A 276 19.20 -17.54 -17.67
CA PRO A 276 18.94 -17.22 -16.27
C PRO A 276 17.70 -16.33 -16.15
N LEU A 277 16.79 -16.74 -15.27
CA LEU A 277 15.59 -15.99 -14.94
C LEU A 277 15.80 -15.23 -13.64
N ILE A 278 15.33 -13.99 -13.59
CA ILE A 278 15.40 -13.15 -12.40
C ILE A 278 14.05 -13.27 -11.67
N ASN A 279 14.09 -13.62 -10.39
CA ASN A 279 12.94 -13.68 -9.53
C ASN A 279 12.58 -12.26 -9.03
N PRO A 280 11.47 -11.66 -9.50
CA PRO A 280 11.08 -10.32 -9.05
C PRO A 280 10.64 -10.29 -7.59
N TYR A 281 10.25 -11.44 -7.00
CA TYR A 281 9.78 -11.53 -5.61
C TYR A 281 10.89 -11.43 -4.58
N THR A 282 12.12 -11.74 -4.98
CA THR A 282 13.30 -11.57 -4.13
C THR A 282 13.95 -10.20 -4.37
N ARG A 283 13.52 -9.44 -5.38
CA ARG A 283 14.07 -8.10 -5.62
C ARG A 283 13.77 -7.16 -4.45
N LEU A 284 14.83 -6.51 -3.94
CA LEU A 284 14.73 -5.50 -2.89
C LEU A 284 14.63 -4.10 -3.50
N CYS A 285 13.78 -3.28 -2.90
CA CYS A 285 13.59 -1.88 -3.22
C CYS A 285 13.95 -1.03 -2.02
N LEU A 286 14.68 0.06 -2.23
CA LEU A 286 14.96 1.07 -1.23
C LEU A 286 13.82 2.10 -1.24
N VAL A 287 12.94 2.00 -0.25
CA VAL A 287 11.73 2.85 -0.12
C VAL A 287 11.80 3.76 1.10
N GLY A 288 12.52 3.30 2.14
CA GLY A 288 12.67 4.00 3.40
C GLY A 288 11.68 3.56 4.47
N SER A 289 12.17 3.51 5.70
CA SER A 289 11.50 3.02 6.90
C SER A 289 10.33 3.86 7.37
N ALA A 290 10.15 5.07 6.83
CA ALA A 290 8.97 5.89 7.06
C ALA A 290 7.99 5.87 5.86
N SER A 291 8.24 5.06 4.83
CA SER A 291 7.35 4.95 3.67
C SER A 291 6.14 4.08 3.96
N LEU A 292 5.06 4.37 3.23
CA LEU A 292 3.89 3.51 3.07
C LEU A 292 4.29 2.04 2.81
N ALA A 293 5.21 1.82 1.86
CA ALA A 293 5.67 0.48 1.51
C ALA A 293 6.34 -0.27 2.69
N ALA A 294 7.02 0.43 3.59
CA ALA A 294 7.63 -0.19 4.77
C ALA A 294 6.57 -0.63 5.81
N PHE A 295 5.48 0.14 5.97
CA PHE A 295 4.32 -0.28 6.77
C PHE A 295 3.67 -1.50 6.15
N ALA A 296 3.29 -1.39 4.88
CA ALA A 296 2.72 -2.48 4.09
C ALA A 296 3.54 -3.77 4.20
N GLY A 297 4.85 -3.68 4.00
CA GLY A 297 5.76 -4.82 4.02
C GLY A 297 5.85 -5.51 5.39
N SER A 298 5.52 -4.81 6.47
CA SER A 298 5.52 -5.35 7.83
C SER A 298 4.27 -6.17 8.14
N PHE A 299 3.18 -5.90 7.44
CA PHE A 299 1.89 -6.60 7.57
C PHE A 299 1.62 -7.52 6.38
N PHE A 300 2.44 -7.47 5.33
CA PHE A 300 2.27 -8.22 4.09
C PHE A 300 2.11 -9.72 4.38
N ASN A 301 0.99 -10.29 3.91
CA ASN A 301 0.59 -11.68 4.13
C ASN A 301 0.31 -12.06 5.60
N GLY A 302 0.05 -11.08 6.46
CA GLY A 302 -0.39 -11.28 7.85
C GLY A 302 -1.89 -11.04 7.99
N CYS A 303 -2.62 -11.91 8.66
CA CYS A 303 -4.05 -11.77 8.89
C CYS A 303 -4.26 -11.11 10.26
N LEU A 304 -5.17 -10.12 10.39
CA LEU A 304 -5.50 -9.54 11.69
C LEU A 304 -5.98 -10.64 12.65
N ASN A 305 -5.40 -10.67 13.84
CA ASN A 305 -5.82 -11.59 14.89
C ASN A 305 -7.24 -11.24 15.32
N LYS A 306 -8.06 -12.26 15.60
CA LYS A 306 -9.45 -12.06 16.08
C LYS A 306 -9.56 -11.21 17.35
N GLU A 307 -8.47 -11.13 18.13
CA GLU A 307 -8.37 -10.34 19.35
C GLU A 307 -7.87 -8.91 19.13
N ALA A 308 -7.35 -8.60 17.93
CA ALA A 308 -6.89 -7.25 17.60
C ALA A 308 -8.10 -6.32 17.47
N ARG A 309 -8.21 -5.36 18.39
CA ARG A 309 -9.24 -4.32 18.32
C ARG A 309 -8.76 -3.20 17.39
N LEU A 310 -9.51 -2.95 16.33
CA LEU A 310 -9.35 -1.76 15.51
C LEU A 310 -9.93 -0.55 16.24
N PRO A 311 -9.43 0.66 15.99
CA PRO A 311 -8.32 0.98 15.08
C PRO A 311 -6.92 0.71 15.64
N LEU A 312 -6.01 0.23 14.78
CA LEU A 312 -4.58 0.14 15.06
C LEU A 312 -3.87 1.38 14.51
N ARG A 313 -2.98 1.96 15.33
CA ARG A 313 -2.23 3.16 14.95
C ARG A 313 -0.76 2.94 15.16
N PHE A 314 0.04 3.37 14.19
CA PHE A 314 1.48 3.22 14.20
C PHE A 314 2.13 4.56 13.92
N LEU A 315 3.25 4.80 14.60
CA LEU A 315 4.11 5.95 14.37
C LEU A 315 5.54 5.48 14.21
N THR A 316 6.25 6.05 13.25
CA THR A 316 7.68 5.79 13.05
C THR A 316 8.41 7.07 12.71
N VAL A 317 9.70 7.09 13.00
CA VAL A 317 10.64 8.06 12.46
C VAL A 317 11.66 7.29 11.63
N GLY A 318 11.82 7.68 10.37
CA GLY A 318 12.58 6.90 9.41
C GLY A 318 12.88 7.67 8.14
N ASN A 319 13.66 7.07 7.27
CA ASN A 319 13.99 7.70 5.99
C ASN A 319 12.88 7.46 4.96
N ILE A 320 12.84 8.32 3.95
CA ILE A 320 12.17 8.12 2.66
C ILE A 320 13.19 8.40 1.57
N TYR A 321 13.20 7.56 0.54
CA TYR A 321 14.08 7.69 -0.61
C TYR A 321 13.24 7.85 -1.87
N ASN A 322 13.47 8.94 -2.62
CA ASN A 322 12.79 9.22 -3.87
C ASN A 322 13.82 9.46 -4.97
N TYR A 323 13.55 9.02 -6.20
CA TYR A 323 14.34 9.49 -7.34
C TYR A 323 14.18 11.01 -7.48
N GLY A 324 15.30 11.69 -7.73
CA GLY A 324 15.31 13.09 -8.11
C GLY A 324 15.74 13.18 -9.58
N PRO A 325 15.12 14.06 -10.40
CA PRO A 325 15.69 14.35 -11.71
C PRO A 325 17.13 14.86 -11.52
N PRO A 326 18.10 14.41 -12.33
CA PRO A 326 19.45 14.94 -12.26
C PRO A 326 19.40 16.45 -12.50
N SER A 327 19.67 17.24 -11.46
CA SER A 327 19.78 18.68 -11.58
C SER A 327 21.20 19.04 -11.99
N ARG A 328 21.40 20.20 -12.64
CA ARG A 328 22.74 20.68 -13.03
C ARG A 328 23.73 20.81 -11.84
N GLN A 329 23.23 20.76 -10.60
CA GLN A 329 24.02 20.91 -9.37
C GLN A 329 24.20 19.60 -8.57
N MET A 330 23.54 18.49 -8.94
CA MET A 330 23.57 17.25 -8.15
C MET A 330 23.85 16.03 -9.03
N SER A 331 24.97 15.35 -8.78
CA SER A 331 25.39 14.13 -9.50
C SER A 331 24.80 12.83 -8.95
N TYR A 332 24.05 12.86 -7.85
CA TYR A 332 23.50 11.65 -7.22
C TYR A 332 22.00 11.47 -7.55
N PRO A 333 21.52 10.22 -7.76
CA PRO A 333 20.24 9.97 -8.42
C PRO A 333 19.00 9.98 -7.50
N PHE A 334 19.16 10.13 -6.17
CA PHE A 334 18.02 10.05 -5.25
C PHE A 334 18.12 11.00 -4.05
N LYS A 335 16.98 11.50 -3.59
CA LYS A 335 16.84 12.31 -2.38
C LYS A 335 16.50 11.42 -1.19
N GLN A 336 17.21 11.61 -0.08
CA GLN A 336 16.87 11.02 1.23
C GLN A 336 16.25 12.08 2.14
N THR A 337 15.12 11.79 2.76
CA THR A 337 14.45 12.68 3.72
C THR A 337 14.14 11.91 4.99
N LEU A 338 14.41 12.51 6.17
CA LEU A 338 13.99 11.95 7.45
C LEU A 338 12.56 12.43 7.73
N GLN A 339 11.64 11.52 8.02
CA GLN A 339 10.22 11.78 8.17
C GLN A 339 9.65 11.08 9.40
N ILE A 340 8.67 11.72 10.04
CA ILE A 340 7.75 11.04 10.97
C ILE A 340 6.51 10.64 10.18
N SER A 341 6.18 9.36 10.19
CA SER A 341 5.00 8.84 9.49
C SER A 341 4.02 8.20 10.46
N PHE A 342 2.75 8.50 10.24
CA PHE A 342 1.61 7.88 10.90
C PHE A 342 0.95 6.89 9.94
N PHE A 343 0.59 5.73 10.45
CA PHE A 343 -0.18 4.74 9.72
C PHE A 343 -1.36 4.23 10.57
N GLY A 344 -2.57 4.24 9.99
CA GLY A 344 -3.81 3.83 10.64
C GLY A 344 -4.48 2.68 9.90
N LEU A 345 -4.93 1.68 10.67
CA LEU A 345 -5.83 0.63 10.19
C LEU A 345 -7.13 0.74 10.98
N ASP A 346 -8.21 1.10 10.29
CA ASP A 346 -9.56 1.22 10.85
C ASP A 346 -10.47 0.09 10.32
N SER A 347 -11.66 -0.07 10.92
CA SER A 347 -12.61 -1.15 10.59
C SER A 347 -13.29 -1.01 9.24
N ASP A 348 -13.43 0.23 8.77
CA ASP A 348 -14.24 0.59 7.61
C ASP A 348 -13.81 1.97 7.08
N GLU A 349 -14.31 2.32 5.90
CA GLU A 349 -14.00 3.60 5.25
C GLU A 349 -14.43 4.82 6.08
N TYR A 350 -15.58 4.77 6.75
CA TYR A 350 -16.08 5.91 7.52
C TYR A 350 -15.17 6.20 8.72
N SER A 351 -14.77 5.15 9.43
CA SER A 351 -13.81 5.23 10.54
C SER A 351 -12.43 5.72 10.06
N SER A 352 -11.95 5.21 8.91
CA SER A 352 -10.68 5.65 8.29
C SER A 352 -10.72 7.14 7.92
N ALA A 353 -11.82 7.58 7.33
CA ALA A 353 -12.04 8.96 6.95
C ALA A 353 -12.09 9.89 8.18
N ALA A 354 -12.79 9.50 9.24
CA ALA A 354 -12.83 10.26 10.49
C ALA A 354 -11.44 10.36 11.15
N THR A 355 -10.66 9.27 11.14
CA THR A 355 -9.26 9.28 11.61
C THR A 355 -8.41 10.24 10.78
N CYS A 356 -8.56 10.24 9.45
CA CYS A 356 -7.85 11.14 8.55
C CYS A 356 -8.19 12.62 8.81
N ASP A 357 -9.48 12.95 8.89
CA ASP A 357 -9.98 14.32 9.12
C ASP A 357 -9.48 14.89 10.46
N ASN A 358 -9.51 14.07 11.52
CA ASN A 358 -8.98 14.42 12.83
C ASN A 358 -7.45 14.63 12.78
N LEU A 359 -6.72 13.77 12.08
CA LEU A 359 -5.26 13.83 12.01
C LEU A 359 -4.78 15.11 11.32
N VAL A 360 -5.43 15.47 10.21
CA VAL A 360 -5.17 16.72 9.48
C VAL A 360 -5.30 17.94 10.40
N THR A 361 -6.39 18.00 11.15
CA THR A 361 -6.65 19.11 12.08
C THR A 361 -5.62 19.17 13.21
N VAL A 362 -5.27 18.02 13.78
CA VAL A 362 -4.30 17.90 14.88
C VAL A 362 -2.90 18.32 14.43
N ILE A 363 -2.46 17.87 13.26
CA ILE A 363 -1.14 18.21 12.70
C ILE A 363 -1.07 19.69 12.36
N GLY A 364 -2.10 20.28 11.75
CA GLY A 364 -2.16 21.72 11.48
C GLY A 364 -2.04 22.56 12.75
N LYS A 365 -2.84 22.24 13.78
CA LYS A 365 -2.78 22.90 15.10
C LYS A 365 -1.46 22.66 15.83
N PHE A 366 -0.84 21.50 15.63
CA PHE A 366 0.46 21.20 16.21
C PHE A 366 1.53 22.12 15.61
N TRP A 367 1.66 22.15 14.29
CA TRP A 367 2.67 22.97 13.62
C TRP A 367 2.45 24.47 13.85
N SER A 368 1.20 24.93 13.91
CA SER A 368 0.90 26.34 14.22
C SER A 368 1.36 26.76 15.62
N ARG A 369 1.42 25.83 16.58
CA ARG A 369 1.91 26.08 17.96
C ARG A 369 3.41 25.87 18.08
N ALA A 370 3.95 24.90 17.35
CA ALA A 370 5.37 24.55 17.37
C ALA A 370 6.22 25.57 16.59
N GLN A 371 5.70 26.12 15.50
CA GLN A 371 6.34 27.11 14.63
C GLN A 371 5.35 28.25 14.33
N PRO A 372 5.01 29.11 15.30
CA PRO A 372 3.98 30.15 15.13
C PRO A 372 4.33 31.20 14.06
N HIS A 373 5.59 31.28 13.65
CA HIS A 373 6.07 32.19 12.60
C HIS A 373 5.85 31.63 11.18
N TRP A 374 5.48 30.36 11.06
CA TRP A 374 5.18 29.75 9.77
C TRP A 374 3.77 30.15 9.33
N ASN A 375 3.67 30.75 8.15
CA ASN A 375 2.40 30.95 7.49
C ASN A 375 1.94 29.61 6.90
N LEU A 376 1.16 28.87 7.67
CA LEU A 376 0.73 27.53 7.29
C LEU A 376 -0.63 27.56 6.61
N ARG A 377 -0.71 26.93 5.44
CA ARG A 377 -1.94 26.74 4.68
C ARG A 377 -2.24 25.27 4.57
N LEU A 378 -3.42 24.88 5.04
CA LEU A 378 -3.98 23.55 4.84
C LEU A 378 -5.00 23.58 3.71
N HIS A 379 -4.82 22.75 2.69
CA HIS A 379 -5.75 22.64 1.57
C HIS A 379 -5.84 21.20 1.06
N THR A 380 -6.89 20.92 0.31
CA THR A 380 -7.08 19.64 -0.38
C THR A 380 -6.25 19.60 -1.66
N VAL A 381 -5.66 18.44 -1.94
CA VAL A 381 -4.98 18.21 -3.22
C VAL A 381 -6.03 17.96 -4.30
N SER A 382 -5.81 18.54 -5.48
CA SER A 382 -6.75 18.40 -6.59
C SER A 382 -6.84 16.95 -7.06
N VAL A 383 -8.02 16.53 -7.53
CA VAL A 383 -8.27 15.12 -7.90
C VAL A 383 -7.29 14.61 -8.96
N GLY A 384 -6.92 15.45 -9.94
CA GLY A 384 -5.96 15.09 -10.99
C GLY A 384 -4.52 14.90 -10.50
N GLU A 385 -4.17 15.42 -9.32
CA GLU A 385 -2.84 15.29 -8.72
C GLU A 385 -2.74 14.14 -7.71
N LEU A 386 -3.85 13.48 -7.39
CA LEU A 386 -3.86 12.34 -6.49
C LEU A 386 -3.13 11.15 -7.11
N ARG A 387 -2.34 10.45 -6.29
CA ARG A 387 -1.70 9.19 -6.66
C ARG A 387 -2.75 8.10 -6.88
N LYS A 388 -2.34 7.01 -7.55
CA LYS A 388 -3.23 5.88 -7.85
C LYS A 388 -3.84 5.26 -6.60
N CYS A 389 -3.10 5.15 -5.50
CA CYS A 389 -3.64 4.60 -4.26
C CYS A 389 -4.58 5.55 -3.51
N GLU A 390 -4.43 6.88 -3.65
CA GLU A 390 -5.10 7.88 -2.82
C GLU A 390 -6.57 8.07 -3.21
N MET A 391 -7.50 8.03 -2.25
CA MET A 391 -8.91 8.44 -2.43
C MET A 391 -9.10 9.95 -2.24
N SER A 392 -8.28 10.53 -1.36
CA SER A 392 -8.25 11.97 -1.04
C SER A 392 -6.95 12.28 -0.30
N ARG A 393 -6.44 13.51 -0.43
CA ARG A 393 -5.24 13.97 0.25
C ARG A 393 -5.36 15.41 0.68
N TRP A 394 -4.84 15.71 1.86
CA TRP A 394 -4.65 17.06 2.38
C TRP A 394 -3.16 17.37 2.44
N ARG A 395 -2.84 18.60 2.11
CA ARG A 395 -1.49 19.16 2.16
C ARG A 395 -1.48 20.31 3.15
N LEU A 396 -0.58 20.24 4.13
CA LEU A 396 -0.19 21.38 4.94
C LEU A 396 1.11 21.94 4.36
N ALA A 397 1.08 23.17 3.89
CA ALA A 397 2.23 23.82 3.26
C ALA A 397 2.59 25.14 3.96
N LEU A 398 3.88 25.46 3.92
CA LEU A 398 4.40 26.77 4.24
C LEU A 398 4.16 27.69 3.03
N ALA A 399 3.35 28.73 3.23
CA ALA A 399 2.98 29.71 2.22
C ALA A 399 3.68 31.04 2.50
N GLU A 400 4.88 31.22 1.93
CA GLU A 400 5.60 32.50 2.00
C GLU A 400 5.24 33.41 0.81
N PRO A 401 5.02 34.72 1.04
CA PRO A 401 4.78 35.66 -0.05
C PRO A 401 5.91 35.63 -1.09
N GLY A 402 5.55 35.42 -2.37
CA GLY A 402 6.49 35.45 -3.49
C GLY A 402 7.36 34.20 -3.66
N LYS A 403 7.13 33.12 -2.89
CA LYS A 403 7.81 31.82 -3.04
C LYS A 403 6.81 30.69 -3.32
N PRO A 404 7.24 29.60 -3.98
CA PRO A 404 6.41 28.41 -4.10
C PRO A 404 6.12 27.82 -2.71
N GLU A 405 4.93 27.26 -2.54
CA GLU A 405 4.55 26.58 -1.31
C GLU A 405 5.45 25.36 -1.06
N VAL A 406 5.86 25.18 0.20
CA VAL A 406 6.68 24.04 0.63
C VAL A 406 5.82 23.12 1.49
N GLU A 407 5.57 21.89 1.02
CA GLU A 407 4.84 20.89 1.79
C GLU A 407 5.59 20.53 3.08
N VAL A 408 4.91 20.72 4.23
CA VAL A 408 5.41 20.40 5.57
C VAL A 408 4.89 19.03 6.01
N SER A 409 3.64 18.72 5.68
CA SER A 409 3.05 17.40 5.93
C SER A 409 1.90 17.12 4.96
N SER A 410 1.69 15.85 4.63
CA SER A 410 0.48 15.36 3.98
C SER A 410 -0.28 14.41 4.87
N CYS A 411 -1.57 14.28 4.61
CA CYS A 411 -2.39 13.19 5.10
C CYS A 411 -3.20 12.65 3.93
N GLU A 412 -3.13 11.35 3.72
CA GLU A 412 -3.81 10.66 2.64
C GLU A 412 -4.74 9.59 3.18
N LEU A 413 -5.91 9.45 2.54
CA LEU A 413 -6.84 8.36 2.75
C LEU A 413 -6.77 7.45 1.54
N ALA A 414 -6.79 6.14 1.76
CA ALA A 414 -6.92 5.15 0.71
C ALA A 414 -7.63 3.90 1.24
N LEU A 415 -8.26 3.20 0.32
CA LEU A 415 -8.98 1.96 0.59
C LEU A 415 -8.09 0.76 0.27
N SER A 416 -7.96 -0.16 1.23
CA SER A 416 -7.60 -1.55 0.97
C SER A 416 -8.92 -2.34 0.93
N ASN A 417 -9.37 -2.79 -0.24
CA ASN A 417 -10.53 -3.68 -0.29
C ASN A 417 -10.23 -5.01 0.45
N ASN A 418 -11.30 -5.57 1.01
CA ASN A 418 -11.33 -6.70 1.94
C ASN A 418 -10.46 -7.90 1.51
N ASN A 419 -9.93 -8.62 2.51
CA ASN A 419 -9.31 -9.96 2.46
C ASN A 419 -8.02 -10.21 1.64
N GLN A 420 -7.53 -9.26 0.84
CA GLN A 420 -6.15 -9.29 0.35
C GLN A 420 -5.58 -7.89 0.45
N PHE A 421 -4.60 -7.72 1.33
CA PHE A 421 -4.04 -6.42 1.65
C PHE A 421 -3.47 -5.70 0.43
N TYR A 422 -4.12 -4.59 0.05
CA TYR A 422 -3.54 -3.52 -0.74
C TYR A 422 -3.32 -2.36 0.20
N PHE A 423 -2.15 -2.35 0.81
CA PHE A 423 -1.84 -1.54 1.97
C PHE A 423 -1.87 -0.02 1.71
N LEU A 424 -2.45 0.70 2.69
CA LEU A 424 -1.86 1.91 3.26
C LEU A 424 -0.80 1.55 4.33
#